data_AF-A0A916YEJ6-F1
#
_entry.id   AF-A0A916YEJ6-F1
#
_cell.length_a   1.000
_cell.length_b   1.000
_cell.length_c   1.000
_cell.angle_alpha   90.00
_cell.angle_beta   90.00
_cell.angle_gamma   90.00
#
_symmetry.space_group_name_H-M   'P 1'
#
loop_
_entity.id
_entity.type
_entity.pdbx_description
1 polymer ?
#
loop_
_entity_poly.entity_id
_entity_poly.type
_entity_poly.pdbx_seq_one_letter_code
_entity_poly.pdbx_strand_id
1 'polypeptide(L)'
;MEPHYFNVNLSWISDRKGEVSSPELEDKIEVATPPPFPKGIEGVWSPEHLLTAAVNSCFMTTFLAVAENSNLNFSTAKPKVN
;
A
#
# COMPACT_ATOMS: atom_id res chain seq x y z
N MET A 1 5.13 -25.47 -6.98
CA MET A 1 4.92 -24.45 -5.94
C MET A 1 3.42 -24.18 -5.99
N GLU A 2 2.71 -24.45 -4.91
CA GLU A 2 1.26 -24.21 -4.87
C GLU A 2 0.99 -22.69 -4.84
N PRO A 3 -0.13 -22.22 -5.40
CA PRO A 3 -0.46 -20.80 -5.42
C PRO A 3 -0.68 -20.28 -4.00
N HIS A 4 -0.02 -19.17 -3.67
CA HIS A 4 -0.31 -18.42 -2.46
C HIS A 4 -1.24 -17.25 -2.78
N TYR A 5 -2.34 -17.13 -2.03
CA TYR A 5 -3.29 -16.02 -2.13
C TYR A 5 -3.12 -15.07 -0.95
N PHE A 6 -3.34 -13.78 -1.21
CA PHE A 6 -3.39 -12.72 -0.19
C PHE A 6 -4.80 -12.14 -0.19
N ASN A 7 -5.51 -12.24 0.93
CA ASN A 7 -6.90 -11.81 0.99
C ASN A 7 -7.01 -10.36 1.48
N VAL A 8 -7.81 -9.56 0.78
CA VAL A 8 -8.08 -8.17 1.15
C VAL A 8 -9.57 -7.93 1.10
N ASN A 9 -10.11 -7.38 2.18
CA ASN A 9 -11.50 -7.04 2.37
C ASN A 9 -11.66 -5.51 2.42
N LEU A 10 -12.82 -5.02 1.96
CA LEU A 10 -13.19 -3.61 2.05
C LEU A 10 -14.63 -3.51 2.57
N SER A 11 -14.82 -2.74 3.63
CA SER A 11 -16.14 -2.39 4.16
C SER A 11 -16.40 -0.91 3.99
N TRP A 12 -17.59 -0.53 3.52
CA TRP A 12 -18.00 0.87 3.52
C TRP A 12 -18.34 1.33 4.94
N ILE A 13 -17.92 2.54 5.31
CA ILE A 13 -18.20 3.14 6.62
C ILE A 13 -19.31 4.18 6.49
N SER A 14 -19.04 5.24 5.73
CA SER A 14 -19.96 6.35 5.45
C SER A 14 -19.46 7.15 4.25
N ASP A 15 -20.34 7.95 3.64
CA ASP A 15 -20.00 8.84 2.53
C ASP A 15 -19.17 8.16 1.43
N ARG A 16 -17.95 8.66 1.19
CA ARG A 16 -16.96 8.15 0.24
C ARG A 16 -15.76 7.54 0.98
N LYS A 17 -15.99 6.99 2.18
CA LYS A 17 -14.99 6.37 3.07
C LYS A 17 -15.28 4.88 3.28
N GLY A 18 -14.22 4.09 3.35
CA GLY A 18 -14.25 2.68 3.71
C GLY A 18 -13.08 2.28 4.61
N GLU A 19 -13.07 1.03 5.03
CA GLU A 19 -12.02 0.38 5.83
C GLU A 19 -11.49 -0.84 5.09
N VAL A 20 -10.20 -0.80 4.74
CA VAL A 20 -9.46 -1.95 4.20
C VAL A 20 -8.97 -2.81 5.36
N SER A 21 -9.15 -4.12 5.23
CA SER A 21 -8.68 -5.11 6.22
C SER A 21 -8.29 -6.41 5.51
N SER A 22 -7.67 -7.33 6.24
CA SER A 22 -7.27 -8.64 5.75
C SER A 22 -7.40 -9.63 6.92
N PRO A 23 -7.88 -10.87 6.70
CA PRO A 23 -7.91 -11.87 7.77
C PRO A 23 -6.49 -12.27 8.24
N GLU A 24 -5.45 -11.94 7.47
CA GLU A 24 -4.05 -12.18 7.79
C GLU A 24 -3.39 -11.04 8.57
N LEU A 25 -4.06 -9.89 8.77
CA LEU A 25 -3.49 -8.68 9.39
C LEU A 25 -4.36 -8.15 10.54
N GLU A 26 -3.73 -7.60 11.58
CA GLU A 26 -4.43 -6.96 12.70
C GLU A 26 -4.83 -5.51 12.38
N ASP A 27 -3.96 -4.81 11.67
CA ASP A 27 -4.16 -3.40 11.32
C ASP A 27 -5.20 -3.23 10.21
N LYS A 28 -5.93 -2.12 10.30
CA LYS A 28 -6.90 -1.69 9.29
C LYS A 28 -6.56 -0.30 8.78
N ILE A 29 -6.95 -0.04 7.53
CA ILE A 29 -6.62 1.23 6.86
C ILE A 29 -7.92 1.90 6.44
N GLU A 30 -8.18 3.09 6.97
CA GLU A 30 -9.22 3.95 6.40
C GLU A 30 -8.81 4.40 5.00
N VAL A 31 -9.72 4.25 4.05
CA VAL A 31 -9.54 4.70 2.67
C VAL A 31 -10.70 5.62 2.28
N ALA A 32 -10.42 6.69 1.54
CA ALA A 32 -11.44 7.59 1.05
C ALA A 32 -11.17 8.08 -0.38
N THR A 33 -12.22 8.57 -1.03
CA THR A 33 -12.06 9.33 -2.28
C THR A 33 -11.21 10.58 -2.01
N PRO A 34 -10.16 10.88 -2.79
CA PRO A 34 -9.26 11.99 -2.48
C PRO A 34 -9.83 13.36 -2.92
N PRO A 35 -9.30 14.48 -2.38
CA PRO A 35 -9.83 15.84 -2.58
C PRO A 35 -10.01 16.32 -4.04
N PRO A 36 -9.17 15.93 -5.03
CA PRO A 36 -9.37 16.34 -6.42
C PRO A 36 -10.67 15.82 -7.05
N PHE A 37 -11.32 14.81 -6.46
CA PHE A 37 -12.60 14.29 -6.92
C PHE A 37 -13.78 14.88 -6.14
N PRO A 38 -14.99 14.95 -6.74
CA PRO A 38 -16.18 15.41 -6.04
C PRO A 38 -16.45 14.60 -4.77
N LYS A 39 -16.71 15.31 -3.66
CA LYS A 39 -16.90 14.73 -2.31
C LYS A 39 -15.65 14.04 -1.76
N GLY A 40 -14.46 14.48 -2.18
CA GLY A 40 -13.20 14.02 -1.64
C GLY A 40 -13.03 14.36 -0.16
N ILE A 41 -12.30 13.50 0.56
CA ILE A 41 -12.05 13.62 2.00
C ILE A 41 -10.55 13.81 2.21
N GLU A 42 -10.16 14.92 2.83
CA GLU A 42 -8.76 15.23 3.15
C GLU A 42 -8.22 14.39 4.31
N GLY A 43 -6.91 14.15 4.31
CA GLY A 43 -6.19 13.52 5.42
C GLY A 43 -6.39 12.01 5.57
N VAL A 44 -7.07 11.35 4.63
CA VAL A 44 -7.28 9.89 4.61
C VAL A 44 -6.56 9.30 3.40
N TRP A 45 -6.04 8.08 3.53
CA TRP A 45 -5.45 7.36 2.39
C TRP A 45 -6.46 7.24 1.26
N SER A 46 -6.00 7.40 0.02
CA SER A 46 -6.85 7.16 -1.15
C SER A 46 -6.45 5.88 -1.88
N PRO A 47 -7.33 5.31 -2.71
CA PRO A 47 -6.97 4.15 -3.54
C PRO A 47 -5.72 4.41 -4.38
N GLU A 48 -5.54 5.62 -4.91
CA GLU A 48 -4.38 6.04 -5.69
C GLU A 48 -3.11 6.06 -4.85
N HIS A 49 -3.15 6.64 -3.64
CA HIS A 49 -2.00 6.61 -2.72
C HIS A 49 -1.63 5.18 -2.34
N LEU A 50 -2.61 4.31 -2.07
CA LEU A 50 -2.38 2.91 -1.70
C LEU A 50 -1.78 2.11 -2.86
N LEU A 51 -2.26 2.32 -4.09
CA LEU A 51 -1.69 1.69 -5.29
C LEU A 51 -0.22 2.11 -5.48
N THR A 52 0.05 3.41 -5.42
CA THR A 52 1.41 3.94 -5.53
C THR A 52 2.32 3.44 -4.40
N ALA A 53 1.81 3.36 -3.17
CA ALA A 53 2.53 2.80 -2.03
C ALA A 53 2.84 1.31 -2.22
N ALA A 54 1.90 0.51 -2.74
CA ALA A 54 2.11 -0.91 -3.02
C ALA A 54 3.22 -1.12 -4.05
N VAL A 55 3.22 -0.34 -5.15
CA VAL A 55 4.29 -0.42 -6.16
C VAL A 55 5.63 0.01 -5.60
N ASN A 56 5.68 1.15 -4.91
CA ASN A 56 6.93 1.70 -4.37
C ASN A 56 7.56 0.78 -3.30
N SER A 57 6.73 0.20 -2.43
CA SER A 57 7.19 -0.75 -1.40
C SER A 57 7.61 -2.09 -1.99
N CYS A 58 6.91 -2.61 -3.00
CA CYS A 58 7.30 -3.83 -3.71
C CYS A 58 8.66 -3.67 -4.43
N PHE A 59 8.90 -2.51 -5.03
CA PHE A 59 10.21 -2.21 -5.59
C PHE A 59 11.30 -2.20 -4.50
N MET A 60 11.03 -1.55 -3.36
CA MET A 60 11.98 -1.52 -2.24
C MET A 60 12.32 -2.92 -1.74
N THR A 61 11.33 -3.77 -1.48
CA THR A 61 11.56 -5.15 -0.98
C THR A 61 12.35 -5.98 -1.99
N THR A 62 12.07 -5.81 -3.28
CA THR A 62 12.85 -6.45 -4.36
C THR A 62 14.30 -5.95 -4.38
N PHE A 63 14.51 -4.65 -4.29
CA PHE A 63 15.85 -4.07 -4.22
C PHE A 63 16.65 -4.63 -3.04
N LEU A 64 16.03 -4.75 -1.86
CA LEU A 64 16.67 -5.31 -0.68
C LEU A 64 17.10 -6.76 -0.90
N ALA A 65 16.21 -7.60 -1.45
CA ALA A 65 16.53 -9.00 -1.75
C ALA A 65 17.67 -9.14 -2.75
N VAL A 66 17.71 -8.29 -3.79
CA VAL A 66 18.80 -8.28 -4.78
C VAL A 66 20.11 -7.80 -4.16
N ALA A 67 20.08 -6.76 -3.33
CA ALA A 67 21.27 -6.22 -2.67
C ALA A 67 21.90 -7.26 -1.72
N GLU A 68 21.07 -7.96 -0.95
CA GLU A 68 21.48 -9.07 -0.08
C GLU A 68 22.15 -10.20 -0.89
N ASN A 69 21.48 -10.69 -1.94
CA ASN A 69 22.01 -11.76 -2.79
C ASN A 69 23.29 -11.36 -3.55
N SER A 70 23.51 -10.05 -3.74
CA SER A 70 24.68 -9.52 -4.45
C SER A 70 25.82 -9.09 -3.51
N ASN A 71 25.67 -9.25 -2.18
CA ASN A 71 26.59 -8.70 -1.18
C ASN A 71 26.87 -7.19 -1.36
N LEU A 72 25.86 -6.43 -1.82
CA LEU A 72 25.99 -5.00 -2.07
C LEU A 72 25.72 -4.21 -0.78
N ASN A 73 26.73 -3.48 -0.31
CA ASN A 73 26.58 -2.55 0.80
C ASN A 73 25.95 -1.23 0.34
N PHE A 74 24.90 -0.77 1.03
CA PHE A 74 24.26 0.53 0.80
C PHE A 74 23.87 1.17 2.14
N SER A 75 23.82 2.51 2.20
CA SER A 75 23.48 3.24 3.42
C SER A 75 21.98 3.50 3.58
N THR A 76 21.27 3.74 2.47
CA THR A 76 19.82 4.04 2.48
C THR A 76 19.16 3.67 1.15
N ALA A 77 17.97 3.08 1.21
CA ALA A 77 17.07 2.91 0.06
C ALA A 77 15.76 3.68 0.35
N LYS A 78 15.48 4.72 -0.45
CA LYS A 78 14.30 5.58 -0.29
C LYS A 78 13.65 5.84 -1.65
N PRO A 79 13.02 4.82 -2.26
CA PRO A 79 12.40 5.00 -3.56
C PRO A 79 11.21 5.96 -3.43
N LYS A 80 11.01 6.79 -4.46
CA LYS A 80 9.98 7.83 -4.49
C LYS A 80 9.15 7.64 -5.75
N VAL A 81 7.84 7.73 -5.58
CA VAL A 81 6.87 7.81 -6.67
C VAL A 81 6.04 9.07 -6.43
N ASN A 82 5.78 9.81 -7.51
CA ASN A 82 5.04 11.08 -7.47
C ASN A 82 3.54 10.84 -7.60
#